data_AF-A0A537JWR0-F1
#
_entry.id   AF-A0A537JWR0-F1
#
_cell.length_a   1.000
_cell.length_b   1.000
_cell.length_c   1.000
_cell.angle_alpha   90.00
_cell.angle_beta   90.00
_cell.angle_gamma   90.00
#
_symmetry.space_group_name_H-M   'P 1'
#
loop_
_entity.id
_entity.type
_entity.pdbx_description
1 polymer ?
#
loop_
_entity_poly.entity_id
_entity_poly.type
_entity_poly.pdbx_seq_one_letter_code
_entity_poly.pdbx_strand_id
1 'polypeptide(L)'
;MHPYATRYAMLKGGDAMEGVLLKGLNKEFDVALLKPFLKEGRWINFKDSSYAREIIVSAYTAKQLQVKVNDSIRIYFIRPDRSLRGEKIRIVGIYKTGIDDYDKQISIGDLKLIRRLN
;
A
#
# COMPACT_ATOMS: atom_id res chain seq x y z
N MET A 1 -5.06 -9.75 19.46
CA MET A 1 -3.92 -9.00 18.91
C MET A 1 -3.78 -9.43 17.45
N HIS A 2 -4.20 -8.59 16.49
CA HIS A 2 -4.19 -8.98 15.07
C HIS A 2 -2.77 -8.85 14.49
N PRO A 3 -2.30 -9.80 13.69
CA PRO A 3 -0.97 -9.71 13.10
C PRO A 3 -0.97 -8.57 12.06
N TYR A 4 -0.19 -7.53 12.33
CA TYR A 4 0.16 -6.49 11.36
C TYR A 4 1.67 -6.39 11.25
N ALA A 5 2.16 -5.86 10.13
CA ALA A 5 3.57 -5.51 9.95
C ALA A 5 3.64 -4.15 9.27
N THR A 6 4.64 -3.35 9.62
CA THR A 6 4.93 -2.09 8.94
C THR A 6 6.33 -2.15 8.37
N ARG A 7 6.52 -1.64 7.15
CA ARG A 7 7.84 -1.54 6.53
C ARG A 7 7.91 -0.33 5.62
N TYR A 8 9.02 0.39 5.66
CA TYR A 8 9.29 1.45 4.71
C TYR A 8 9.46 0.88 3.30
N ALA A 9 8.80 1.51 2.35
CA ALA A 9 8.85 1.18 0.93
C ALA A 9 8.87 2.45 0.09
N MET A 10 9.47 2.38 -1.08
CA MET A 10 9.38 3.42 -2.11
C MET A 10 8.40 2.98 -3.18
N LEU A 11 7.45 3.83 -3.49
CA LEU A 11 6.51 3.67 -4.59
C LEU A 11 7.02 4.47 -5.78
N LYS A 12 6.95 3.92 -6.99
CA LYS A 12 7.27 4.61 -8.24
C LYS A 12 6.11 4.55 -9.22
N GLY A 13 5.55 5.71 -9.54
CA GLY A 13 4.53 5.91 -10.57
C GLY A 13 5.08 6.81 -11.67
N GLY A 14 5.24 6.28 -12.89
CA GLY A 14 5.94 7.00 -13.96
C GLY A 14 7.34 7.44 -13.53
N ASP A 15 7.57 8.75 -13.56
CA ASP A 15 8.82 9.39 -13.13
C ASP A 15 8.82 9.85 -11.66
N ALA A 16 7.66 9.84 -11.00
CA ALA A 16 7.51 10.22 -9.61
C ALA A 16 7.85 9.05 -8.66
N MET A 17 8.46 9.38 -7.52
CA MET A 17 8.74 8.42 -6.45
C MET A 17 8.36 9.00 -5.09
N GLU A 18 7.75 8.17 -4.25
CA GLU A 18 7.33 8.55 -2.90
C GLU A 18 7.69 7.48 -1.87
N GLY A 19 8.17 7.93 -0.71
CA GLY A 19 8.44 7.07 0.43
C GLY A 19 7.19 6.89 1.27
N VAL A 20 6.83 5.64 1.56
CA VAL A 20 5.66 5.30 2.38
C VAL A 20 6.02 4.27 3.45
N LEU A 21 5.30 4.32 4.56
CA LEU A 21 5.19 3.25 5.53
C LEU A 21 4.06 2.31 5.09
N LEU A 22 4.43 1.17 4.51
CA LEU A 22 3.47 0.16 4.11
C LEU A 22 2.98 -0.62 5.34
N LYS A 23 1.69 -0.50 5.64
CA LYS A 23 0.99 -1.26 6.67
C LYS A 23 0.35 -2.50 6.05
N GLY A 24 0.85 -3.66 6.44
CA GLY A 24 0.37 -4.97 6.01
C GLY A 24 -0.80 -5.41 6.86
N LEU A 25 -1.95 -5.62 6.22
CA LEU A 25 -3.16 -6.13 6.83
C LEU A 25 -3.45 -7.55 6.33
N ASN A 26 -4.27 -8.30 7.05
CA ASN A 26 -4.77 -9.61 6.64
C ASN A 26 -6.30 -9.58 6.53
N LYS A 27 -6.90 -10.69 6.09
CA LYS A 27 -8.36 -10.84 5.93
C LYS A 27 -9.16 -10.67 7.22
N GLU A 28 -8.52 -10.77 8.39
CA GLU A 28 -9.13 -10.61 9.70
C GLU A 28 -9.22 -9.13 10.12
N PHE A 29 -8.59 -8.23 9.38
CA PHE A 29 -8.68 -6.82 9.66
C PHE A 29 -10.08 -6.30 9.32
N ASP A 30 -10.79 -5.83 10.33
CA ASP A 30 -12.09 -5.20 10.13
C ASP A 30 -11.92 -3.84 9.44
N VAL A 31 -12.10 -3.84 8.12
CA VAL A 31 -12.09 -2.62 7.30
C VAL A 31 -13.30 -1.73 7.57
N ALA A 32 -14.31 -2.14 8.37
CA ALA A 32 -15.51 -1.35 8.62
C ALA A 32 -15.20 0.06 9.14
N LEU A 33 -14.23 0.19 10.04
CA LEU A 33 -13.80 1.49 10.56
C LEU A 33 -13.10 2.36 9.51
N LEU A 34 -12.52 1.74 8.47
CA LEU A 34 -11.82 2.45 7.41
C LEU A 34 -12.70 2.74 6.20
N LYS A 35 -13.78 1.99 6.00
CA LYS A 35 -14.71 2.14 4.86
C LYS A 35 -15.10 3.60 4.57
N PRO A 36 -15.43 4.46 5.55
CA PRO A 36 -15.82 5.85 5.28
C PRO A 36 -14.72 6.71 4.66
N PHE A 37 -13.45 6.31 4.83
CA PHE A 37 -12.30 7.05 4.34
C PHE A 37 -11.93 6.69 2.91
N LEU A 38 -12.45 5.59 2.35
CA LEU A 38 -12.23 5.24 0.96
C LEU A 38 -12.94 6.25 0.05
N LYS A 39 -12.19 6.90 -0.83
CA LYS A 39 -12.73 7.90 -1.78
C LYS A 39 -12.95 7.29 -3.16
N GLU A 40 -12.06 6.40 -3.58
CA GLU A 40 -12.14 5.75 -4.88
C GLU A 40 -11.70 4.29 -4.79
N GLY A 41 -12.28 3.43 -5.65
CA GLY A 41 -11.89 2.04 -5.79
C GLY A 41 -12.48 1.13 -4.71
N ARG A 42 -11.67 0.19 -4.22
CA ARG A 42 -12.07 -0.85 -3.26
C ARG A 42 -10.96 -1.17 -2.27
N TRP A 43 -11.32 -1.88 -1.21
CA TRP A 43 -10.34 -2.50 -0.32
C TRP A 43 -9.61 -3.67 -0.99
N ILE A 44 -8.47 -4.06 -0.40
CA ILE A 44 -7.63 -5.17 -0.88
C ILE A 44 -8.46 -6.46 -0.88
N ASN A 45 -8.38 -7.20 -1.99
CA ASN A 45 -8.93 -8.53 -2.06
C ASN A 45 -7.87 -9.55 -1.64
N PHE A 46 -7.85 -9.89 -0.35
CA PHE A 46 -6.91 -10.86 0.20
C PHE A 46 -7.20 -12.25 -0.36
N LYS A 47 -6.26 -12.81 -1.13
CA LYS A 47 -6.39 -14.18 -1.65
C LYS A 47 -6.02 -15.19 -0.55
N ASP A 48 -6.76 -16.30 -0.49
CA ASP A 48 -6.48 -17.34 0.52
C ASP A 48 -5.14 -18.05 0.25
N SER A 49 -4.88 -18.41 -1.02
CA SER A 49 -3.72 -19.25 -1.40
C SER A 49 -2.46 -18.47 -1.79
N SER A 50 -2.57 -17.18 -2.12
CA SER A 50 -1.44 -16.32 -2.49
C SER A 50 -1.52 -14.97 -1.79
N TYR A 51 -0.50 -14.12 -1.94
CA TYR A 51 -0.59 -12.73 -1.53
C TYR A 51 -1.24 -11.88 -2.64
N ALA A 52 -1.90 -10.80 -2.26
CA ALA A 52 -2.40 -9.79 -3.18
C ALA A 52 -1.26 -8.85 -3.60
N ARG A 53 -1.12 -8.64 -4.92
CA ARG A 53 -0.28 -7.56 -5.48
C ARG A 53 -1.12 -6.30 -5.64
N GLU A 54 -1.73 -5.89 -4.53
CA GLU A 54 -2.65 -4.76 -4.47
C GLU A 54 -2.20 -3.82 -3.35
N ILE A 55 -2.35 -2.52 -3.59
CA ILE A 55 -2.06 -1.47 -2.62
C ILE A 55 -3.20 -0.45 -2.63
N ILE A 56 -3.46 0.12 -1.46
CA ILE A 56 -4.30 1.29 -1.29
C ILE A 56 -3.40 2.40 -0.80
N VAL A 57 -3.46 3.54 -1.47
CA VAL A 57 -2.67 4.72 -1.14
C VAL A 57 -3.59 5.84 -0.68
N SER A 58 -3.05 6.84 0.00
CA SER A 58 -3.82 8.05 0.30
C SER A 58 -4.02 8.92 -0.95
N ALA A 59 -4.98 9.83 -0.89
CA ALA A 59 -5.18 10.84 -1.93
C ALA A 59 -3.95 11.75 -2.12
N TYR A 60 -3.20 12.00 -1.04
CA TYR A 60 -1.93 12.72 -1.10
C TYR A 60 -0.89 11.95 -1.92
N THR A 61 -0.65 10.69 -1.55
CA THR A 61 0.34 9.83 -2.22
C THR A 61 -0.02 9.60 -3.68
N ALA A 62 -1.30 9.37 -3.98
CA ALA A 62 -1.78 9.23 -5.36
C ALA A 62 -1.50 10.47 -6.20
N LYS A 63 -1.68 11.67 -5.62
CA LYS A 63 -1.39 12.94 -6.28
C LYS A 63 0.10 13.13 -6.55
N GLN A 64 0.95 12.83 -5.58
CA GLN A 64 2.41 12.96 -5.76
C GLN A 64 2.95 11.99 -6.82
N LEU A 65 2.45 10.75 -6.80
CA LEU A 65 2.83 9.73 -7.78
C LEU A 65 2.16 9.92 -9.15
N GLN A 66 1.18 10.83 -9.26
CA GLN A 66 0.36 11.06 -10.46
C GLN A 66 -0.35 9.80 -10.97
N VAL A 67 -0.96 9.06 -10.04
CA VAL A 67 -1.61 7.75 -10.31
C VAL A 67 -3.07 7.73 -9.88
N LYS A 68 -3.83 6.83 -10.48
CA LYS A 68 -5.25 6.60 -10.21
C LYS A 68 -5.51 5.14 -9.83
N VAL A 69 -6.74 4.87 -9.39
CA VAL A 69 -7.18 3.49 -9.19
C VAL A 69 -7.06 2.71 -10.50
N ASN A 70 -6.59 1.46 -10.38
CA ASN A 70 -6.26 0.51 -11.45
C ASN A 70 -4.89 0.69 -12.10
N ASP A 71 -4.17 1.76 -11.81
CA ASP A 71 -2.79 1.90 -12.29
C ASP A 71 -1.87 0.86 -11.65
N SER A 72 -0.85 0.49 -12.40
CA SER A 72 0.22 -0.38 -11.92
C SER A 72 1.49 0.42 -11.68
N ILE A 73 2.00 0.34 -10.46
CA ILE A 73 3.24 0.99 -10.03
C ILE A 73 4.29 -0.05 -9.64
N ARG A 74 5.52 0.41 -9.42
CA ARG A 74 6.56 -0.43 -8.80
C ARG A 74 6.71 -0.06 -7.34
N ILE A 75 6.80 -1.08 -6.48
CA ILE A 75 7.15 -0.94 -5.08
C ILE A 75 8.54 -1.51 -4.83
N TYR A 76 9.38 -0.76 -4.13
CA TYR A 76 10.74 -1.15 -3.75
C TYR A 76 10.85 -1.17 -2.23
N PHE A 77 11.42 -2.22 -1.68
CA PHE A 77 11.71 -2.31 -0.25
C PHE A 77 13.19 -2.07 -0.03
N ILE A 78 13.52 -1.29 1.00
CA ILE A 78 14.91 -1.12 1.41
C ILE A 78 15.34 -2.42 2.07
N ARG A 79 16.31 -3.10 1.45
CA ARG A 79 16.91 -4.34 1.96
C ARG A 79 18.29 -4.04 2.57
N PRO A 80 18.73 -4.81 3.57
CA PRO A 80 20.05 -4.63 4.17
C PRO A 80 21.20 -4.75 3.17
N ASP A 81 21.02 -5.58 2.14
CA ASP A 81 21.99 -5.83 1.07
C ASP A 81 22.04 -4.74 -0.01
N ARG A 82 21.30 -3.63 0.18
CA ARG A 82 21.17 -2.51 -0.78
C ARG A 82 20.59 -2.91 -2.14
N SER A 83 20.05 -4.11 -2.30
CA SER A 83 19.39 -4.52 -3.54
C SER A 83 18.00 -3.90 -3.64
N LEU A 84 17.73 -3.20 -4.76
CA LEU A 84 16.43 -2.60 -5.06
C LEU A 84 15.66 -3.51 -6.01
N ARG A 85 15.07 -4.59 -5.48
CA ARG A 85 14.13 -5.40 -6.25
C ARG A 85 12.74 -4.77 -6.21
N GLY A 86 12.36 -4.15 -7.33
CA GLY A 86 11.02 -3.62 -7.53
C GLY A 86 10.03 -4.72 -7.92
N GLU A 87 8.87 -4.76 -7.27
CA GLU A 87 7.75 -5.63 -7.65
C GLU A 87 6.62 -4.78 -8.24
N LYS A 88 5.93 -5.30 -9.26
CA LYS A 88 4.77 -4.63 -9.84
C LYS A 88 3.55 -4.83 -8.93
N ILE A 89 2.89 -3.74 -8.57
CA ILE A 89 1.70 -3.72 -7.71
C ILE A 89 0.61 -2.85 -8.33
N ARG A 90 -0.66 -3.20 -8.11
CA ARG A 90 -1.80 -2.46 -8.63
C ARG A 90 -2.43 -1.60 -7.53
N ILE A 91 -2.73 -0.35 -7.84
CA ILE A 91 -3.51 0.52 -6.96
C ILE A 91 -4.98 0.10 -7.09
N VAL A 92 -5.60 -0.30 -5.98
CA VAL A 92 -7.00 -0.75 -5.97
C VAL A 92 -7.94 0.19 -5.24
N GLY A 93 -7.38 1.12 -4.46
CA GLY A 93 -8.16 2.13 -3.78
C GLY A 93 -7.35 3.36 -3.42
N ILE A 94 -8.05 4.47 -3.24
CA ILE A 94 -7.51 5.73 -2.74
C ILE A 94 -8.33 6.16 -1.54
N TYR A 95 -7.67 6.40 -0.39
CA TYR A 95 -8.33 6.84 0.84
C TYR A 95 -7.95 8.28 1.21
N LYS A 96 -8.75 8.90 2.09
CA LYS A 96 -8.40 10.16 2.76
C LYS A 96 -9.01 10.18 4.16
N THR A 97 -8.16 10.19 5.19
CA THR A 97 -8.60 10.25 6.60
C THR A 97 -8.79 11.68 7.09
N GLY A 98 -8.11 12.65 6.48
CA GLY A 98 -8.06 14.03 6.97
C GLY A 98 -7.04 14.25 8.09
N ILE A 99 -6.34 13.19 8.51
CA ILE A 99 -5.22 13.27 9.46
C ILE A 99 -3.94 13.27 8.63
N ASP A 100 -3.21 14.37 8.69
CA ASP A 100 -2.08 14.66 7.80
C ASP A 100 -0.99 13.58 7.84
N ASP A 101 -0.59 13.12 9.02
CA ASP A 101 0.41 12.05 9.18
C ASP A 101 -0.03 10.73 8.53
N TYR A 102 -1.30 10.37 8.68
CA TYR A 102 -1.85 9.15 8.07
C TYR A 102 -1.93 9.26 6.55
N ASP A 103 -2.37 10.41 6.04
CA ASP A 103 -2.49 10.64 4.62
C ASP A 103 -1.12 10.82 3.96
N LYS A 104 -0.07 11.30 4.64
CA LYS A 104 1.26 11.48 4.02
C LYS A 104 2.15 10.26 4.12
N GLN A 105 2.06 9.49 5.21
CA GLN A 105 3.04 8.44 5.47
C GLN A 105 2.52 7.04 5.17
N ILE A 106 1.22 6.78 5.29
CA ILE A 106 0.73 5.40 5.33
C ILE A 106 0.22 4.95 3.96
N SER A 107 0.55 3.71 3.61
CA SER A 107 -0.11 2.97 2.55
C SER A 107 -0.50 1.60 3.07
N ILE A 108 -1.56 1.01 2.51
CA ILE A 108 -2.13 -0.25 3.00
C ILE A 108 -1.86 -1.34 1.96
N GLY A 109 -1.34 -2.48 2.40
CA GLY A 109 -1.00 -3.63 1.57
C GLY A 109 -1.33 -4.95 2.25
N ASP A 110 -1.04 -6.05 1.55
CA ASP A 110 -1.15 -7.40 2.11
C ASP A 110 0.01 -7.69 3.08
N LEU A 111 -0.29 -8.19 4.28
CA LEU A 111 0.70 -8.65 5.24
C LEU A 111 1.64 -9.71 4.64
N LYS A 112 1.12 -10.62 3.81
CA LYS A 112 1.91 -11.65 3.12
C LYS A 112 2.88 -11.03 2.12
N LEU A 113 2.53 -9.89 1.51
CA LEU A 113 3.43 -9.15 0.60
C LEU A 113 4.65 -8.62 1.38
N ILE A 114 4.43 -8.02 2.55
CA ILE A 114 5.52 -7.52 3.40
C ILE A 114 6.43 -8.67 3.86
N ARG A 115 5.84 -9.79 4.31
CA ARG A 115 6.59 -10.95 4.81
C ARG A 115 7.43 -11.63 3.74
N ARG A 116 6.95 -11.73 2.49
CA ARG A 116 7.70 -12.34 1.38
C ARG A 116 8.94 -11.54 1.00
N LEU A 117 8.94 -10.24 1.27
CA LEU A 117 9.99 -9.33 0.86
C LEU A 117 11.04 -9.11 1.95
N ASN A 118 10.85 -9.73 3.13
CA ASN A 118 11.89 -9.94 4.14
C ASN A 118 12.80 -11.10 3.75
#